data_AF-A0A521FAD7-F1
#
_entry.id   AF-A0A521FAD7-F1
#
_cell.length_a   1.000
_cell.length_b   1.000
_cell.length_c   1.000
_cell.angle_alpha   90.00
_cell.angle_beta   90.00
_cell.angle_gamma   90.00
#
_symmetry.space_group_name_H-M   'P 1'
#
loop_
_entity.id
_entity.type
_entity.pdbx_description
1 polymer ?
#
loop_
_entity_poly.entity_id
_entity_poly.type
_entity_poly.pdbx_seq_one_letter_code
_entity_poly.pdbx_strand_id
1 'polypeptide(L)'
;MGIILYLIAVLLFLPLTIINIIVVILKNARTKGFFRTLNRYFFTGAIGLDIFANYEFRTLWNTFLRKKTGYQFGMKGETISSALGKNQKDKTLSSAGWILVYFLWAVDYQYWKKGGHCINSII
;
A
#
# COMPACT_ATOMS: atom_id res chain seq x y z
N MET A 1 -16.90 -22.20 -6.29
CA MET A 1 -16.91 -20.98 -7.14
C MET A 1 -15.88 -19.93 -6.71
N GLY A 2 -15.72 -19.64 -5.42
CA GLY A 2 -14.85 -18.53 -4.95
C GLY A 2 -13.39 -18.58 -5.41
N ILE A 3 -12.72 -19.74 -5.31
CA ILE A 3 -11.32 -19.91 -5.75
C ILE A 3 -11.18 -19.62 -7.25
N ILE A 4 -12.09 -20.15 -8.08
CA ILE A 4 -12.06 -19.94 -9.53
C ILE A 4 -12.26 -18.45 -9.85
N LEU A 5 -13.24 -17.81 -9.22
CA LEU A 5 -13.48 -16.37 -9.38
C LEU A 5 -12.26 -15.55 -8.98
N TYR A 6 -11.61 -15.91 -7.86
CA TYR A 6 -10.38 -15.25 -7.40
C TYR A 6 -9.25 -15.38 -8.42
N LEU A 7 -8.99 -16.59 -8.92
CA LEU A 7 -7.95 -16.84 -9.91
C LEU A 7 -8.20 -16.06 -11.20
N ILE A 8 -9.45 -16.01 -11.67
CA ILE A 8 -9.84 -15.20 -12.82
C ILE A 8 -9.61 -13.71 -12.54
N ALA A 9 -10.01 -13.21 -11.37
CA ALA A 9 -9.82 -11.81 -11.01
C ALA A 9 -8.34 -11.41 -10.96
N VAL A 10 -7.48 -12.24 -10.36
CA VAL A 10 -6.02 -12.02 -10.32
C VAL A 10 -5.42 -12.05 -11.74
N LEU A 11 -5.83 -13.02 -12.56
CA LEU A 11 -5.37 -13.13 -13.95
C LEU A 11 -5.75 -11.90 -14.79
N LEU A 12 -6.97 -11.39 -14.63
CA LEU A 12 -7.47 -10.23 -15.37
C LEU A 12 -6.95 -8.90 -14.85
N PHE A 13 -6.55 -8.81 -13.58
CA PHE A 13 -6.14 -7.55 -12.95
C PHE A 13 -4.98 -6.86 -13.68
N LEU A 14 -3.92 -7.61 -14.02
CA LEU A 14 -2.73 -7.06 -14.68
C LEU A 14 -3.02 -6.52 -16.10
N PRO A 15 -3.61 -7.30 -17.05
CA PRO A 15 -3.90 -6.78 -18.38
C PRO A 15 -4.89 -5.62 -18.36
N LEU A 16 -5.92 -5.67 -17.52
CA LEU A 16 -6.88 -4.57 -17.38
C LEU A 16 -6.22 -3.29 -16.83
N THR A 17 -5.29 -3.42 -15.89
CA THR A 17 -4.53 -2.28 -15.36
C THR A 17 -3.73 -1.60 -16.46
N ILE A 18 -3.05 -2.38 -17.33
CA ILE A 18 -2.28 -1.85 -18.46
C ILE A 18 -3.19 -1.12 -19.46
N ILE A 19 -4.29 -1.76 -19.87
CA ILE A 19 -5.27 -1.15 -20.79
C ILE A 19 -5.82 0.16 -20.21
N ASN A 20 -6.18 0.15 -18.93
CA ASN A 20 -6.71 1.31 -18.25
C ASN A 20 -5.68 2.46 -18.19
N ILE A 21 -4.40 2.17 -17.93
CA ILE A 21 -3.33 3.20 -17.97
C ILE A 21 -3.26 3.86 -19.35
N ILE A 22 -3.30 3.08 -20.43
CA ILE A 22 -3.29 3.61 -21.80
C ILE A 22 -4.48 4.54 -22.02
N VAL A 23 -5.70 4.12 -21.62
CA VAL A 23 -6.92 4.92 -21.76
C VAL A 23 -6.81 6.24 -20.97
N VAL A 24 -6.30 6.20 -19.74
CA VAL A 24 -6.11 7.39 -18.90
C VAL A 24 -5.13 8.38 -19.54
N ILE A 25 -4.03 7.89 -20.09
CA ILE A 25 -3.04 8.73 -20.79
C ILE A 25 -3.68 9.38 -22.02
N LEU A 26 -4.31 8.60 -22.89
CA LEU A 26 -4.91 9.10 -24.13
C LEU A 26 -6.01 10.14 -23.86
N LYS A 27 -6.87 9.90 -22.86
CA LYS A 27 -7.96 10.80 -22.49
C LYS A 27 -7.46 12.14 -21.95
N ASN A 28 -6.31 12.16 -21.28
CA ASN A 28 -5.75 13.37 -20.68
C ASN A 28 -4.64 14.01 -21.54
N ALA A 29 -4.23 13.41 -22.65
CA ALA A 29 -3.08 13.90 -23.43
C ALA A 29 -3.20 15.36 -23.90
N ARG A 30 -4.43 15.87 -24.09
CA ARG A 30 -4.70 17.24 -24.55
C ARG A 30 -5.17 18.19 -23.44
N THR A 31 -5.27 17.77 -22.19
CA THR A 31 -5.66 18.66 -21.09
C THR A 31 -4.50 19.51 -20.61
N LYS A 32 -4.76 20.80 -20.36
CA LYS A 32 -3.81 21.68 -19.67
C LYS A 32 -3.51 21.06 -18.28
N GLY A 33 -2.24 20.88 -17.95
CA GLY A 33 -1.83 20.25 -16.69
C GLY A 33 -1.80 18.71 -16.70
N PHE A 34 -1.73 18.08 -17.88
CA PHE A 34 -1.59 16.63 -18.08
C PHE A 34 -0.73 15.91 -17.02
N PHE A 35 0.53 16.33 -16.82
CA PHE A 35 1.43 15.70 -15.86
C PHE A 35 0.92 15.75 -14.41
N ARG A 36 0.28 16.86 -14.01
CA ARG A 36 -0.30 16.98 -12.67
C ARG A 36 -1.49 16.04 -12.51
N THR A 37 -2.34 15.94 -13.52
CA THR A 37 -3.51 15.04 -13.53
C THR A 37 -3.07 13.59 -13.47
N LEU A 38 -2.09 13.19 -14.28
CA LEU A 38 -1.52 11.85 -14.23
C LEU A 38 -0.89 11.54 -12.87
N ASN A 39 -0.06 12.45 -12.34
CA ASN A 39 0.57 12.24 -11.05
C ASN A 39 -0.47 12.03 -9.94
N ARG A 40 -1.54 12.84 -9.92
CA ARG A 40 -2.65 12.66 -8.97
C ARG A 40 -3.33 11.31 -9.15
N TYR A 41 -3.61 10.90 -10.40
CA TYR A 41 -4.24 9.63 -10.70
C TYR A 41 -3.41 8.44 -10.17
N PHE A 42 -2.12 8.38 -10.51
CA PHE A 42 -1.24 7.32 -10.06
C PHE A 42 -1.02 7.34 -8.56
N PHE A 43 -0.93 8.52 -7.95
CA PHE A 43 -0.80 8.66 -6.50
C PHE A 43 -2.02 8.10 -5.76
N THR A 44 -3.25 8.47 -6.18
CA THR A 44 -4.47 7.91 -5.61
C THR A 44 -4.57 6.40 -5.87
N GLY A 45 -4.15 5.93 -7.04
CA GLY A 45 -4.07 4.51 -7.36
C GLY A 45 -3.11 3.75 -6.44
N ALA A 46 -1.92 4.30 -6.18
CA ALA A 46 -0.93 3.71 -5.28
C ALA A 46 -1.46 3.58 -3.84
N ILE A 47 -2.14 4.61 -3.31
CA ILE A 47 -2.80 4.54 -2.00
C ILE A 47 -3.88 3.45 -2.00
N GLY A 48 -4.69 3.37 -3.05
CA GLY A 48 -5.74 2.35 -3.17
C GLY A 48 -5.16 0.93 -3.18
N LEU A 49 -4.03 0.72 -3.88
CA LEU A 49 -3.34 -0.57 -3.91
C LEU A 49 -2.72 -0.92 -2.55
N ASP A 50 -2.16 0.05 -1.84
CA ASP A 50 -1.62 -0.15 -0.49
C ASP A 50 -2.71 -0.56 0.50
N ILE A 51 -3.86 0.14 0.49
CA ILE A 51 -5.03 -0.21 1.29
C ILE A 51 -5.55 -1.62 0.95
N PHE A 52 -5.66 -1.92 -0.34
CA PHE A 52 -6.06 -3.26 -0.80
C PHE A 52 -5.08 -4.32 -0.32
N ALA A 53 -3.78 -4.11 -0.50
CA ALA A 53 -2.74 -5.07 -0.13
C ALA A 53 -2.68 -5.30 1.39
N ASN A 54 -2.94 -4.29 2.22
CA ASN A 54 -3.09 -4.46 3.67
C ASN A 54 -4.25 -5.42 3.99
N TYR A 55 -5.40 -5.22 3.35
CA TYR A 55 -6.60 -6.03 3.55
C TYR A 55 -6.47 -7.45 3.02
N GLU A 56 -6.05 -7.59 1.76
CA GLU A 56 -5.98 -8.85 1.02
C GLU A 56 -4.95 -9.79 1.63
N PHE A 57 -3.73 -9.29 1.85
CA PHE A 57 -2.61 -10.10 2.34
C PHE A 57 -2.49 -10.07 3.87
N ARG A 58 -3.56 -9.71 4.59
CA ARG A 58 -3.59 -9.65 6.06
C ARG A 58 -3.04 -10.90 6.73
N THR A 59 -3.32 -12.10 6.19
CA THR A 59 -2.84 -13.36 6.79
C THR A 59 -1.32 -13.45 6.70
N LEU A 60 -0.75 -13.01 5.59
CA LEU A 60 0.70 -12.96 5.36
C LEU A 60 1.33 -11.92 6.29
N TRP A 61 0.82 -10.68 6.31
CA TRP A 61 1.35 -9.61 7.16
C TRP A 61 1.26 -9.91 8.65
N ASN A 62 0.10 -10.40 9.11
CA ASN A 62 -0.10 -10.76 10.51
C ASN A 62 0.80 -11.92 10.96
N THR A 63 1.16 -12.82 10.05
CA THR A 63 2.06 -13.95 10.34
C THR A 63 3.51 -13.48 10.46
N PHE A 64 3.97 -12.62 9.53
CA PHE A 64 5.39 -12.34 9.40
C PHE A 64 5.83 -11.00 9.99
N LEU A 65 4.99 -9.96 10.01
CA LEU A 65 5.42 -8.58 10.30
C LEU A 65 5.18 -8.13 11.74
N ARG A 66 4.37 -8.85 12.52
CA ARG A 66 4.06 -8.51 13.92
C ARG A 66 4.25 -9.67 14.88
N LYS A 67 4.37 -9.34 16.16
CA LYS A 67 4.21 -10.26 17.28
C LYS A 67 2.72 -10.57 17.48
N LYS A 68 2.42 -11.71 18.11
CA LYS A 68 1.03 -12.15 18.37
C LYS A 68 0.17 -11.12 19.10
N THR A 69 0.77 -10.32 19.99
CA THR A 69 0.11 -9.25 20.76
C THR A 69 0.00 -7.91 20.03
N GLY A 70 0.56 -7.80 18.83
CA GLY A 70 0.56 -6.55 18.05
C GLY A 70 -0.75 -6.23 17.34
N TYR A 71 -0.85 -4.98 16.88
CA TYR A 71 -1.97 -4.49 16.08
C TYR A 71 -2.11 -5.28 14.78
N GLN A 72 -3.35 -5.67 14.45
CA GLN A 72 -3.61 -6.56 13.32
C GLN A 72 -3.61 -5.81 11.98
N PHE A 73 -2.93 -6.37 10.98
CA PHE A 73 -3.08 -5.96 9.59
C PHE A 73 -4.45 -6.38 9.05
N GLY A 74 -4.93 -5.67 8.04
CA GLY A 74 -6.22 -5.94 7.41
C GLY A 74 -7.37 -5.01 7.83
N MET A 75 -7.03 -3.89 8.45
CA MET A 75 -7.78 -2.63 8.49
C MET A 75 -8.54 -2.34 7.19
N LYS A 76 -9.89 -2.44 7.12
CA LYS A 76 -10.59 -1.90 5.92
C LYS A 76 -10.34 -0.40 5.82
N GLY A 77 -9.84 0.05 4.68
CA GLY A 77 -9.53 1.48 4.46
C GLY A 77 -8.17 1.93 5.00
N GLU A 78 -7.34 1.02 5.52
CA GLU A 78 -6.04 1.35 6.11
C GLU A 78 -4.86 0.87 5.25
N THR A 79 -3.81 1.68 5.14
CA THR A 79 -2.55 1.33 4.45
C THR A 79 -1.67 0.37 5.26
N ILE A 80 -0.74 -0.32 4.59
CA ILE A 80 0.26 -1.15 5.28
C ILE A 80 1.14 -0.27 6.17
N SER A 81 1.52 0.93 5.70
CA SER A 81 2.37 1.86 6.45
C SER A 81 1.73 2.37 7.74
N SER A 82 0.40 2.57 7.79
CA SER A 82 -0.33 2.89 9.02
C SER A 82 -0.25 1.73 10.03
N ALA A 83 -0.55 0.51 9.58
CA ALA A 83 -0.53 -0.67 10.44
C ALA A 83 0.88 -0.98 10.96
N LEU A 84 1.91 -0.80 10.13
CA LEU A 84 3.33 -0.86 10.55
C LEU A 84 3.64 0.23 11.58
N GLY A 85 3.17 1.47 11.38
CA GLY A 85 3.36 2.58 12.29
C GLY A 85 2.77 2.33 13.69
N LYS A 86 1.56 1.77 13.76
CA LYS A 86 0.91 1.36 15.01
C LYS A 86 1.74 0.29 15.74
N ASN A 87 2.17 -0.74 15.03
CA ASN A 87 3.04 -1.78 15.60
C ASN A 87 4.45 -1.26 15.98
N GLN A 88 4.99 -0.27 15.25
CA GLN A 88 6.26 0.38 15.55
C GLN A 88 6.15 1.17 16.87
N LYS A 89 5.09 1.97 17.00
CA LYS A 89 4.79 2.75 18.21
C LYS A 89 4.64 1.84 19.44
N ASP A 90 3.95 0.72 19.27
CA ASP A 90 3.68 -0.23 20.34
C ASP A 90 4.83 -1.23 20.58
N LYS A 91 5.92 -1.17 19.80
CA LYS A 91 7.08 -2.08 19.86
C LYS A 91 6.70 -3.56 19.67
N THR A 92 5.67 -3.79 18.87
CA THR A 92 5.10 -5.11 18.57
C THR A 92 5.45 -5.63 17.17
N LEU A 93 6.34 -4.97 16.43
CA LEU A 93 6.89 -5.50 15.18
C LEU A 93 7.76 -6.76 15.41
N SER A 94 7.74 -7.65 14.44
CA SER A 94 8.73 -8.73 14.30
C SER A 94 10.04 -8.19 13.69
N SER A 95 11.07 -9.02 13.62
CA SER A 95 12.31 -8.66 12.90
C SER A 95 12.05 -8.35 11.43
N ALA A 96 11.20 -9.13 10.75
CA ALA A 96 10.82 -8.86 9.36
C ALA A 96 10.00 -7.56 9.24
N GLY A 97 9.13 -7.28 10.21
CA GLY A 97 8.42 -6.01 10.30
C GLY A 97 9.36 -4.81 10.39
N TRP A 98 10.41 -4.91 11.21
CA TRP A 98 11.44 -3.87 11.30
C TRP A 98 12.22 -3.69 10.00
N ILE A 99 12.60 -4.77 9.31
CA ILE A 99 13.26 -4.68 7.99
C ILE A 99 12.41 -3.88 7.01
N LEU A 100 11.11 -4.17 6.95
CA LEU A 100 10.20 -3.45 6.07
C LEU A 100 10.05 -1.97 6.48
N VAL A 101 9.95 -1.67 7.78
CA VAL A 101 9.94 -0.28 8.29
C VAL A 101 11.21 0.47 7.88
N TYR A 102 12.38 -0.15 8.00
CA TYR A 102 13.65 0.49 7.61
C TYR A 102 13.75 0.72 6.11
N PHE A 103 13.26 -0.22 5.30
CA PHE A 103 13.18 -0.03 3.85
C PHE A 103 12.30 1.18 3.50
N LEU A 104 11.09 1.26 4.06
CA LEU A 104 10.20 2.41 3.84
C LEU A 104 10.78 3.71 4.37
N TRP A 105 11.47 3.65 5.51
CA TRP A 105 12.20 4.79 6.04
C TRP A 105 13.27 5.26 5.06
N ALA A 106 14.10 4.37 4.51
CA ALA A 106 15.17 4.72 3.59
C ALA A 106 14.69 5.38 2.29
N VAL A 107 13.54 4.93 1.75
CA VAL A 107 12.97 5.49 0.51
C VAL A 107 12.31 6.85 0.74
N ASP A 108 11.69 7.08 1.91
CA ASP A 108 10.94 8.30 2.19
C ASP A 108 11.73 9.29 3.08
N TYR A 109 12.78 9.86 2.49
CA TYR A 109 13.71 10.79 3.15
C TYR A 109 13.02 12.04 3.71
N GLN A 110 11.86 12.42 3.17
CA GLN A 110 11.11 13.59 3.60
C GLN A 110 10.63 13.48 5.06
N TYR A 111 10.45 12.26 5.57
CA TYR A 111 9.94 12.01 6.93
C TYR A 111 11.00 11.55 7.92
N TRP A 112 12.29 11.54 7.56
CA TRP A 112 13.37 11.13 8.47
C TRP A 112 13.38 11.88 9.80
N LYS A 113 13.15 13.20 9.76
CA LYS A 113 13.10 14.05 10.96
C LYS A 113 11.77 14.01 11.72
N LYS A 114 10.79 13.25 11.22
CA LYS A 114 9.42 13.18 11.77
C LYS A 114 9.11 11.81 12.39
N GLY A 115 10.12 11.03 12.75
CA GLY A 115 9.93 9.67 13.27
C GLY A 115 9.69 8.59 12.20
N GLY A 116 9.80 8.96 10.92
CA GLY A 116 9.76 8.02 9.78
C GLY A 116 8.40 7.90 9.08
N HIS A 117 8.43 7.32 7.88
CA HIS A 117 7.27 7.16 7.01
C HIS A 117 6.06 6.51 7.73
N CYS A 118 6.28 5.37 8.38
CA CYS A 118 5.21 4.59 9.00
C CYS A 118 4.53 5.33 10.17
N ILE A 119 5.31 6.01 11.02
CA ILE A 119 4.75 6.81 12.13
C ILE A 119 3.89 7.97 11.61
N ASN A 120 4.29 8.58 10.49
CA ASN A 120 3.52 9.67 9.87
C ASN A 120 2.32 9.18 9.05
N SER A 121 2.22 7.87 8.81
CA SER A 121 1.14 7.27 8.02
C SER A 121 -0.01 6.75 8.89
N ILE A 122 0.09 6.86 10.22
CA ILE A 122 -0.94 6.39 11.15
C ILE A 122 -2.21 7.21 10.94
N ILE A 123 -3.30 6.53 10.59
CA ILE A 123 -4.66 7.09 10.50
C ILE A 123 -5.60 6.47 11.53
#